data_AF-H8Z8C4-F1
#
_entry.id   AF-H8Z8C4-F1
#
_cell.length_a   1.000
_cell.length_b   1.000
_cell.length_c   1.000
_cell.angle_alpha   90.00
_cell.angle_beta   90.00
_cell.angle_gamma   90.00
#
_symmetry.space_group_name_H-M   'P 1'
#
loop_
_entity.id
_entity.type
_entity.pdbx_description
1 polymer ?
#
loop_
_entity_poly.entity_id
_entity_poly.type
_entity_poly.pdbx_seq_one_letter_code
_entity_poly.pdbx_strand_id
1 'polypeptide(L)'
;MNKTMIPVAAMLSALLVGPVAASPHGGGPGKAGGQGAEQRLERMTEQLDLSAEQQQAMAAIFDAQASQRAKMRAQMREQIDAVLTEEQRAKRAELRAERIDQRVARMAERLDLSAEQSTQLKALFTENQNAGRSSRAGSGSMREQLASILTVDQLAELGKGRDKGRQGKGDNSDCNR
;
A
#
# COMPACT_ATOMS: atom_id res chain seq x y z
N MET A 1 -5.99 -12.43 -55.47
CA MET A 1 -5.09 -11.57 -56.27
C MET A 1 -4.58 -10.41 -55.40
N ASN A 2 -3.52 -10.71 -54.65
CA ASN A 2 -2.27 -9.98 -54.44
C ASN A 2 -2.31 -8.43 -54.42
N LYS A 3 -2.10 -7.83 -53.23
CA LYS A 3 -1.51 -6.49 -53.04
C LYS A 3 -0.64 -6.53 -51.77
N THR A 4 0.63 -6.93 -51.92
CA THR A 4 1.83 -6.06 -51.91
C THR A 4 2.10 -5.34 -50.59
N MET A 5 3.11 -5.86 -49.88
CA MET A 5 3.84 -5.26 -48.77
C MET A 5 4.39 -3.87 -49.11
N ILE A 6 4.51 -3.01 -48.08
CA ILE A 6 5.49 -1.91 -48.05
C ILE A 6 6.14 -1.93 -46.65
N PRO A 7 7.45 -2.25 -46.53
CA PRO A 7 8.23 -2.03 -45.33
C PRO A 7 8.87 -0.64 -45.40
N VAL A 8 8.51 0.26 -44.48
CA VAL A 8 9.25 1.52 -44.28
C VAL A 8 10.20 1.32 -43.12
N ALA A 9 11.45 1.01 -43.44
CA ALA A 9 12.58 1.20 -42.55
C ALA A 9 13.11 2.63 -42.75
N ALA A 10 13.11 3.43 -41.68
CA ALA A 10 13.97 4.60 -41.57
C ALA A 10 14.30 4.83 -40.09
N MET A 11 15.49 4.40 -39.71
CA MET A 11 16.20 4.92 -38.54
C MET A 11 16.33 6.44 -38.65
N LEU A 12 16.10 7.17 -37.56
CA LEU A 12 16.91 8.35 -37.27
C LEU A 12 17.04 8.55 -35.76
N SER A 13 18.28 8.41 -35.30
CA SER A 13 18.76 8.65 -33.95
C SER A 13 18.73 10.14 -33.61
N ALA A 14 18.18 10.49 -32.45
CA ALA A 14 18.55 11.70 -31.72
C ALA A 14 18.41 11.45 -30.22
N LEU A 15 19.51 10.99 -29.61
CA LEU A 15 19.71 11.00 -28.17
C LEU A 15 19.94 12.46 -27.73
N LEU A 16 18.87 13.15 -27.33
CA LEU A 16 18.96 14.37 -26.53
C LEU A 16 19.05 13.96 -25.06
N VAL A 17 20.28 13.83 -24.56
CA VAL A 17 20.56 13.77 -23.12
C VAL A 17 20.52 15.22 -22.59
N GLY A 18 19.33 15.66 -22.19
CA GLY A 18 19.17 16.90 -21.43
C GLY A 18 19.48 16.67 -19.95
N PRO A 19 20.18 17.57 -19.25
CA PRO A 19 20.36 17.47 -17.81
C PRO A 19 18.99 17.67 -17.14
N VAL A 20 18.49 16.63 -16.48
CA VAL A 20 17.32 16.74 -15.61
C VAL A 20 17.78 17.55 -14.40
N ALA A 21 17.45 18.84 -14.37
CA ALA A 21 17.58 19.66 -13.19
C ALA A 21 16.67 19.07 -12.11
N ALA A 22 17.27 18.35 -11.17
CA ALA A 22 16.62 17.88 -9.96
C ALA A 22 16.21 19.10 -9.14
N SER A 23 14.99 19.56 -9.36
CA SER A 23 14.35 20.56 -8.51
C SER A 23 14.30 19.99 -7.08
N PRO A 24 14.75 20.71 -6.04
CA PRO A 24 14.83 20.23 -4.66
C PRO A 24 13.45 20.24 -3.97
N HIS A 25 12.40 19.85 -4.69
CA HIS A 25 11.12 19.51 -4.09
C HIS A 25 11.21 18.08 -3.55
N GLY A 26 12.03 17.92 -2.50
CA GLY A 26 12.16 16.70 -1.71
C GLY A 26 10.90 16.40 -0.89
N GLY A 27 9.76 16.27 -1.56
CA GLY A 27 8.61 15.54 -1.04
C GLY A 27 8.91 14.05 -1.18
N GLY A 28 9.66 13.50 -0.23
CA GLY A 28 9.99 12.08 -0.19
C GLY A 28 8.72 11.20 -0.29
N PRO A 29 8.80 10.01 -0.92
CA PRO A 29 7.66 9.11 -1.07
C PRO A 29 7.33 8.46 0.28
N GLY A 30 6.61 9.18 1.13
CA GLY A 30 6.34 8.71 2.48
C GLY A 30 5.39 9.61 3.24
N LYS A 31 4.09 9.46 2.98
CA LYS A 31 2.93 9.72 3.89
C LYS A 31 1.60 9.92 3.15
N ALA A 32 1.41 9.37 1.95
CA ALA A 32 0.05 9.13 1.46
C ALA A 32 -0.51 7.91 2.18
N GLY A 33 -1.11 8.12 3.35
CA GLY A 33 -1.85 7.10 4.08
C GLY A 33 -2.83 6.43 3.13
N GLY A 34 -2.62 5.13 2.89
CA GLY A 34 -3.33 4.34 1.90
C GLY A 34 -4.83 4.32 2.15
N GLN A 35 -5.53 5.25 1.53
CA GLN A 35 -6.97 5.13 1.32
C GLN A 35 -7.15 3.98 0.32
N GLY A 36 -8.02 3.03 0.66
CA GLY A 36 -8.32 1.88 -0.21
C GLY A 36 -8.86 2.35 -1.56
N ALA A 37 -8.84 1.48 -2.58
CA ALA A 37 -9.41 1.84 -3.87
C ALA A 37 -10.93 2.11 -3.78
N GLU A 38 -11.64 1.39 -2.91
CA GLU A 38 -13.03 1.70 -2.52
C GLU A 38 -13.18 3.12 -1.98
N GLN A 39 -12.41 3.49 -0.96
CA GLN A 39 -12.52 4.82 -0.35
C GLN A 39 -12.11 5.96 -1.30
N ARG A 40 -11.26 5.66 -2.29
CA ARG A 40 -10.98 6.60 -3.39
C ARG A 40 -12.15 6.69 -4.35
N LEU A 41 -12.77 5.56 -4.69
CA LEU A 41 -13.94 5.52 -5.55
C LEU A 41 -15.11 6.25 -4.92
N GLU A 42 -15.43 5.98 -3.67
CA GLU A 42 -16.49 6.64 -2.90
C GLU A 42 -16.34 8.18 -2.93
N ARG A 43 -15.14 8.70 -2.63
CA ARG A 43 -14.91 10.15 -2.72
C ARG A 43 -14.99 10.70 -4.13
N MET A 44 -14.53 9.97 -5.14
CA MET A 44 -14.69 10.42 -6.53
C MET A 44 -16.15 10.42 -6.94
N THR A 45 -16.92 9.42 -6.50
CA THR A 45 -18.36 9.35 -6.71
C THR A 45 -19.05 10.57 -6.10
N GLU A 46 -18.74 10.90 -4.84
CA GLU A 46 -19.30 12.07 -4.15
C GLU A 46 -18.86 13.40 -4.77
N GLN A 47 -17.61 13.52 -5.22
CA GLN A 47 -17.06 14.78 -5.73
C GLN A 47 -17.40 15.07 -7.18
N LEU A 48 -17.65 14.02 -7.98
CA LEU A 48 -17.86 14.12 -9.43
C LEU A 48 -19.24 13.63 -9.86
N ASP A 49 -20.11 13.28 -8.90
CA ASP A 49 -21.46 12.75 -9.12
C ASP A 49 -21.48 11.61 -10.15
N LEU A 50 -20.58 10.64 -9.97
CA LEU A 50 -20.41 9.55 -10.94
C LEU A 50 -21.68 8.70 -11.06
N SER A 51 -22.13 8.43 -12.28
CA SER A 51 -23.22 7.50 -12.55
C SER A 51 -22.86 6.07 -12.14
N ALA A 52 -23.85 5.19 -11.96
CA ALA A 52 -23.61 3.79 -11.62
C ALA A 52 -22.68 3.08 -12.63
N GLU A 53 -22.85 3.37 -13.92
CA GLU A 53 -22.02 2.82 -15.00
C GLU A 53 -20.58 3.33 -14.90
N GLN A 54 -20.38 4.62 -14.61
CA GLN A 54 -19.05 5.21 -14.41
C GLN A 54 -18.36 4.64 -13.17
N GLN A 55 -19.09 4.46 -12.07
CA GLN A 55 -18.57 3.83 -10.86
C GLN A 55 -18.10 2.40 -11.12
N GLN A 56 -18.89 1.61 -11.87
CA GLN A 56 -18.51 0.25 -12.23
C GLN A 56 -17.27 0.21 -13.12
N ALA A 57 -17.17 1.10 -14.10
CA ALA A 57 -15.98 1.23 -14.95
C ALA A 57 -14.73 1.61 -14.13
N MET A 58 -14.86 2.56 -13.21
CA MET A 58 -13.76 2.98 -12.33
C MET A 58 -13.33 1.88 -11.35
N ALA A 59 -14.28 1.12 -10.80
CA ALA A 59 -13.99 -0.04 -9.96
C ALA A 59 -13.14 -1.07 -10.72
N ALA A 60 -13.54 -1.41 -11.95
CA ALA A 60 -12.81 -2.34 -12.81
C ALA A 60 -11.38 -1.85 -13.10
N ILE A 61 -11.19 -0.55 -13.40
CA ILE A 61 -9.86 0.04 -13.60
C ILE A 61 -8.99 -0.13 -12.35
N PHE A 62 -9.53 0.17 -11.17
CA PHE A 62 -8.78 0.04 -9.93
C PHE A 62 -8.40 -1.38 -9.59
N ASP A 63 -9.27 -2.36 -9.88
CA ASP A 63 -8.98 -3.78 -9.69
C ASP A 63 -7.90 -4.28 -10.64
N ALA A 64 -7.99 -3.92 -11.92
CA ALA A 64 -6.96 -4.24 -12.90
C ALA A 64 -5.58 -3.68 -12.46
N GLN A 65 -5.54 -2.41 -12.06
CA GLN A 65 -4.30 -1.81 -11.55
C GLN A 65 -3.82 -2.45 -10.24
N ALA A 66 -4.72 -2.84 -9.33
CA ALA A 66 -4.35 -3.51 -8.10
C ALA A 66 -3.67 -4.85 -8.39
N SER A 67 -4.23 -5.63 -9.31
CA SER A 67 -3.67 -6.90 -9.78
C SER A 67 -2.31 -6.70 -10.45
N GLN A 68 -2.18 -5.71 -11.34
CA GLN A 68 -0.89 -5.41 -12.00
C GLN A 68 0.19 -5.02 -10.98
N ARG A 69 -0.13 -4.11 -10.03
CA ARG A 69 0.80 -3.74 -8.95
C ARG A 69 1.16 -4.93 -8.08
N ALA A 70 0.25 -5.88 -7.87
CA ALA A 70 0.54 -7.09 -7.11
C ALA A 70 1.58 -7.96 -7.81
N LYS A 71 1.37 -8.24 -9.09
CA LYS A 71 2.32 -8.98 -9.93
C LYS A 71 3.69 -8.31 -9.97
N MET A 72 3.73 -7.00 -10.22
CA MET A 72 4.99 -6.24 -10.26
C MET A 72 5.74 -6.31 -8.92
N ARG A 73 5.03 -6.21 -7.79
CA ARG A 73 5.67 -6.36 -6.46
C ARG A 73 6.18 -7.77 -6.21
N ALA A 74 5.47 -8.81 -6.65
CA ALA A 74 5.92 -10.18 -6.52
C ALA A 74 7.21 -10.41 -7.32
N GLN A 75 7.22 -10.02 -8.60
CA GLN A 75 8.39 -10.10 -9.46
C GLN A 75 9.58 -9.31 -8.91
N MET A 76 9.36 -8.08 -8.45
CA MET A 76 10.42 -7.28 -7.83
C MET A 76 10.99 -7.93 -6.57
N ARG A 77 10.15 -8.59 -5.74
CA ARG A 77 10.65 -9.32 -4.56
C ARG A 77 11.53 -10.49 -4.98
N GLU A 78 11.10 -11.27 -5.96
CA GLU A 78 11.86 -12.40 -6.50
C GLU A 78 13.22 -11.95 -7.06
N GLN A 79 13.23 -10.86 -7.84
CA GLN A 79 14.47 -10.26 -8.35
C GLN A 79 15.40 -9.79 -7.23
N ILE A 80 14.85 -9.17 -6.19
CA ILE A 80 15.63 -8.78 -5.00
C ILE A 80 16.18 -10.03 -4.32
N ASP A 81 15.36 -11.04 -4.05
CA ASP A 81 15.81 -12.24 -3.34
C ASP A 81 16.87 -13.03 -4.12
N ALA A 82 16.82 -12.99 -5.45
CA ALA A 82 17.83 -13.60 -6.32
C ALA A 82 19.22 -12.94 -6.24
N VAL A 83 19.30 -11.65 -5.89
CA VAL A 83 20.59 -10.94 -5.75
C VAL A 83 21.10 -10.88 -4.31
N LEU A 84 20.31 -11.33 -3.33
CA LEU A 84 20.71 -11.35 -1.93
C LEU A 84 21.46 -12.64 -1.56
N THR A 85 22.57 -12.46 -0.86
CA THR A 85 23.27 -13.54 -0.15
C THR A 85 22.40 -14.16 0.95
N GLU A 86 22.79 -15.33 1.45
CA GLU A 86 22.07 -16.01 2.54
C GLU A 86 22.07 -15.17 3.82
N GLU A 87 23.21 -14.55 4.15
CA GLU A 87 23.36 -13.68 5.31
C GLU A 87 22.46 -12.45 5.20
N GLN A 88 22.37 -11.84 4.00
CA GLN A 88 21.49 -10.71 3.76
C GLN A 88 20.00 -11.12 3.81
N ARG A 89 19.66 -12.31 3.32
CA ARG A 89 18.29 -12.86 3.43
C ARG A 89 17.92 -13.08 4.89
N ALA A 90 18.82 -13.66 5.69
CA ALA A 90 18.65 -13.83 7.12
C ALA A 90 18.47 -12.48 7.83
N LYS A 91 19.33 -11.49 7.54
CA LYS A 91 19.21 -10.15 8.14
C LYS A 91 17.89 -9.47 7.76
N ARG A 92 17.45 -9.64 6.51
CA ARG A 92 16.16 -9.12 6.04
C ARG A 92 14.98 -9.81 6.74
N ALA A 93 15.09 -11.09 7.10
CA ALA A 93 14.07 -11.81 7.86
C ALA A 93 14.03 -11.34 9.32
N GLU A 94 15.19 -11.15 9.95
CA GLU A 94 15.32 -10.62 11.32
C GLU A 94 14.69 -9.22 11.45
N LEU A 95 15.08 -8.28 10.58
CA LEU A 95 14.50 -6.92 10.55
C LEU A 95 12.99 -6.93 10.28
N ARG A 96 12.51 -7.95 9.58
CA ARG A 96 11.07 -8.13 9.32
C ARG A 96 10.32 -8.61 10.57
N ALA A 97 10.89 -9.56 11.31
CA ALA A 97 10.35 -10.04 12.58
C ALA A 97 10.33 -8.92 13.62
N GLU A 98 11.42 -8.15 13.74
CA GLU A 98 11.52 -7.02 14.67
C GLU A 98 10.43 -5.97 14.42
N ARG A 99 10.15 -5.63 13.16
CA ARG A 99 9.05 -4.71 12.82
C ARG A 99 7.68 -5.24 13.21
N ILE A 100 7.46 -6.56 13.10
CA ILE A 100 6.22 -7.19 13.54
C ILE A 100 6.12 -7.06 15.06
N ASP A 101 7.21 -7.35 15.77
CA ASP A 101 7.25 -7.28 17.24
C ASP A 101 6.97 -5.86 17.74
N GLN A 102 7.66 -4.86 17.20
CA GLN A 102 7.40 -3.45 17.53
C GLN A 102 5.97 -3.01 17.18
N ARG A 103 5.37 -3.59 16.13
CA ARG A 103 3.98 -3.30 15.77
C ARG A 103 3.01 -3.94 16.76
N VAL A 104 3.23 -5.19 17.14
CA VAL A 104 2.40 -5.90 18.12
C VAL A 104 2.52 -5.24 19.49
N ALA A 105 3.73 -4.92 19.94
CA ALA A 105 3.95 -4.23 21.22
C ALA A 105 3.16 -2.91 21.32
N ARG A 106 3.20 -2.06 20.28
CA ARG A 106 2.41 -0.83 20.24
C ARG A 106 0.90 -1.06 20.24
N MET A 107 0.42 -2.14 19.65
CA MET A 107 -1.00 -2.49 19.72
C MET A 107 -1.37 -3.07 21.08
N ALA A 108 -0.46 -3.85 21.69
CA ALA A 108 -0.63 -4.41 23.01
C ALA A 108 -0.79 -3.32 24.06
N GLU A 109 0.08 -2.32 24.04
CA GLU A 109 0.00 -1.15 24.90
C GLU A 109 -1.26 -0.32 24.64
N ARG A 110 -1.64 -0.12 23.37
CA ARG A 110 -2.78 0.73 23.03
C ARG A 110 -4.15 0.11 23.31
N LEU A 111 -4.25 -1.22 23.20
CA LEU A 111 -5.51 -1.96 23.29
C LEU A 111 -5.58 -2.84 24.54
N ASP A 112 -4.60 -2.72 25.44
CA ASP A 112 -4.42 -3.57 26.62
C ASP A 112 -4.56 -5.07 26.26
N LEU A 113 -3.80 -5.52 25.26
CA LEU A 113 -3.88 -6.90 24.78
C LEU A 113 -3.28 -7.87 25.80
N SER A 114 -3.92 -9.04 25.93
CA SER A 114 -3.32 -10.14 26.68
C SER A 114 -2.05 -10.68 25.99
N ALA A 115 -1.23 -11.41 26.74
CA ALA A 115 -0.04 -12.08 26.19
C ALA A 115 -0.41 -13.10 25.09
N GLU A 116 -1.53 -13.78 25.25
CA GLU A 116 -2.04 -14.73 24.27
C GLU A 116 -2.50 -14.03 22.99
N GLN A 117 -3.29 -12.95 23.10
CA GLN A 117 -3.72 -12.15 21.96
C GLN A 117 -2.52 -11.58 21.19
N SER A 118 -1.51 -11.08 21.90
CA SER A 118 -0.29 -10.56 21.29
C SER A 118 0.46 -11.65 20.50
N THR A 119 0.51 -12.87 21.03
CA THR A 119 1.12 -14.02 20.35
C THR A 119 0.36 -14.39 19.08
N GLN A 120 -0.97 -14.45 19.15
CA GLN A 120 -1.82 -14.74 17.98
C GLN A 120 -1.69 -13.66 16.91
N LEU A 121 -1.62 -12.38 17.29
CA LEU A 121 -1.39 -11.28 16.35
C LEU A 121 0.00 -11.33 15.69
N LYS A 122 1.04 -11.68 16.45
CA LYS A 122 2.39 -11.87 15.92
C LYS A 122 2.41 -12.98 14.88
N ALA A 123 1.78 -14.12 15.17
CA ALA A 123 1.64 -15.23 14.23
C ALA A 123 0.91 -14.78 12.95
N LEU A 124 -0.24 -14.15 13.10
CA LEU A 124 -1.04 -13.61 11.99
C LEU A 124 -0.25 -12.65 11.10
N PHE A 125 0.50 -11.72 11.68
CA PHE A 125 1.31 -10.78 10.91
C PHE A 125 2.50 -11.44 10.22
N THR A 126 3.11 -12.44 10.84
CA THR A 126 4.21 -13.20 10.26
C THR A 126 3.73 -14.00 9.06
N GLU A 127 2.62 -14.71 9.20
CA GLU A 127 1.99 -15.45 8.12
C GLU A 127 1.62 -14.54 6.94
N ASN A 128 0.95 -13.42 7.21
CA ASN A 128 0.54 -12.51 6.14
C ASN A 128 1.75 -11.85 5.44
N GLN A 129 2.85 -11.64 6.16
CA GLN A 129 4.09 -11.15 5.56
C GLN A 129 4.68 -12.17 4.59
N ASN A 130 4.69 -13.45 4.96
CA ASN A 130 5.18 -14.56 4.15
C ASN A 130 4.28 -14.83 2.93
N ALA A 131 2.97 -14.67 3.09
CA ALA A 131 1.98 -14.74 2.00
C ALA A 131 2.11 -13.59 0.98
N GLY A 132 3.06 -12.66 1.16
CA GLY A 132 3.44 -11.73 0.12
C GLY A 132 2.37 -10.70 -0.21
N ARG A 133 1.73 -10.09 0.81
CA ARG A 133 0.65 -9.08 0.71
C ARG A 133 0.70 -8.28 -0.59
N SER A 134 -0.24 -8.60 -1.48
CA SER A 134 -0.56 -7.72 -2.58
C SER A 134 -1.94 -7.92 -3.21
N SER A 135 -2.70 -8.95 -2.85
CA SER A 135 -4.09 -9.06 -3.29
C SER A 135 -5.03 -8.32 -2.32
N ARG A 136 -5.92 -7.50 -2.89
CA ARG A 136 -7.06 -6.84 -2.22
C ARG A 136 -7.97 -7.86 -1.49
N ALA A 137 -7.98 -9.11 -1.96
CA ALA A 137 -8.66 -10.23 -1.31
C ALA A 137 -8.13 -10.54 0.11
N GLY A 138 -6.83 -10.33 0.38
CA GLY A 138 -6.24 -10.60 1.70
C GLY A 138 -6.49 -9.52 2.76
N SER A 139 -6.98 -8.32 2.39
CA SER A 139 -7.30 -7.29 3.39
C SER A 139 -8.61 -7.55 4.13
N GLY A 140 -9.61 -8.18 3.49
CA GLY A 140 -10.84 -8.62 4.14
C GLY A 140 -10.56 -9.72 5.16
N SER A 141 -9.82 -10.76 4.72
CA SER A 141 -9.37 -11.86 5.57
C SER A 141 -8.58 -11.39 6.79
N MET A 142 -7.67 -10.41 6.65
CA MET A 142 -6.95 -9.91 7.83
C MET A 142 -7.87 -9.20 8.83
N ARG A 143 -8.87 -8.44 8.39
CA ARG A 143 -9.77 -7.76 9.32
C ARG A 143 -10.64 -8.76 10.08
N GLU A 144 -11.06 -9.82 9.40
CA GLU A 144 -11.82 -10.92 9.99
C GLU A 144 -10.96 -11.72 10.99
N GLN A 145 -9.73 -12.07 10.63
CA GLN A 145 -8.77 -12.73 11.54
C GLN A 145 -8.40 -11.84 12.74
N LEU A 146 -8.35 -10.52 12.56
CA LEU A 146 -8.18 -9.60 13.69
C LEU A 146 -9.41 -9.58 14.58
N ALA A 147 -10.61 -9.64 14.02
CA ALA A 147 -11.86 -9.66 14.77
C ALA A 147 -12.06 -10.94 15.59
N SER A 148 -11.45 -12.06 15.18
CA SER A 148 -11.48 -13.29 15.99
C SER A 148 -10.52 -13.27 17.18
N ILE A 149 -9.48 -12.43 17.14
CA ILE A 149 -8.46 -12.33 18.21
C ILE A 149 -8.81 -11.21 19.20
N LEU A 150 -9.37 -10.10 18.70
CA LEU A 150 -9.65 -8.90 19.47
C LEU A 150 -11.09 -8.88 19.97
N THR A 151 -11.32 -8.23 21.11
CA THR A 151 -12.69 -7.96 21.56
C THR A 151 -13.33 -6.87 20.69
N VAL A 152 -14.67 -6.78 20.76
CA VAL A 152 -15.44 -5.74 20.03
C VAL A 152 -14.97 -4.33 20.42
N ASP A 153 -14.73 -4.09 21.71
CA ASP A 153 -14.25 -2.81 22.22
C ASP A 153 -12.84 -2.48 21.74
N GLN A 154 -11.93 -3.46 21.75
CA GLN A 154 -10.57 -3.31 21.21
C GLN A 154 -10.59 -3.02 19.71
N LEU A 155 -11.51 -3.65 18.96
CA LEU A 155 -11.67 -3.42 17.53
C LEU A 155 -12.25 -2.04 17.22
N ALA A 156 -13.17 -1.55 18.07
CA ALA A 156 -13.67 -0.18 18.00
C ALA A 156 -12.56 0.84 18.28
N GLU A 157 -11.74 0.61 19.32
CA GLU A 157 -10.60 1.47 19.67
C GLU A 157 -9.54 1.51 18.56
N LEU A 158 -9.29 0.37 17.90
CA LEU A 158 -8.41 0.28 16.73
C LEU A 158 -8.85 1.22 15.59
N GLY A 159 -10.18 1.43 15.44
CA GLY A 159 -10.77 2.33 14.45
C GLY A 159 -10.57 3.81 14.76
N LYS A 160 -10.66 4.22 16.03
CA LYS A 160 -10.59 5.63 16.47
C LYS A 160 -9.26 6.32 16.15
N GLY A 161 -8.16 5.57 16.11
CA GLY A 161 -6.82 6.11 15.84
C GLY A 161 -6.61 6.68 14.44
N ARG A 162 -7.50 6.41 13.46
CA ARG A 162 -7.36 6.92 12.09
C ARG A 162 -7.90 8.35 11.92
N ASP A 163 -8.73 8.82 12.83
CA ASP A 163 -9.43 10.10 12.70
C ASP A 163 -8.64 11.27 13.33
N LYS A 164 -7.89 11.00 14.40
CA LYS A 164 -7.11 12.01 15.16
C LYS A 164 -5.99 12.70 14.36
N GLY A 165 -5.58 12.18 13.20
CA GLY A 165 -4.51 12.76 12.37
C GLY A 165 -4.95 13.92 11.47
N ARG A 166 -6.26 14.20 11.35
CA ARG A 166 -6.79 15.17 10.38
C ARG A 166 -7.12 16.54 10.97
N GLN A 167 -7.20 16.67 12.31
CA GLN A 167 -7.67 17.89 12.99
C GLN A 167 -6.57 18.92 13.32
N GLY A 168 -5.30 18.66 13.03
CA GLY A 168 -4.18 19.50 13.52
C GLY A 168 -3.53 20.46 12.51
N LYS A 169 -4.13 20.76 11.35
CA LYS A 169 -3.45 21.55 10.30
C LYS A 169 -4.34 22.63 9.67
N GLY A 170 -5.03 23.39 10.50
CA GLY A 170 -5.80 24.56 10.07
C GLY A 170 -5.88 25.58 11.19
N ASP A 171 -4.78 26.27 11.46
CA ASP A 171 -4.75 27.62 12.06
C ASP A 171 -3.28 28.04 12.20
N ASN A 172 -2.73 28.61 11.13
CA ASN A 172 -1.52 29.42 11.23
C ASN A 172 -1.63 30.60 10.26
N SER A 173 -2.73 31.35 10.41
CA SER A 173 -3.06 32.52 9.59
C SER A 173 -2.69 33.85 10.26
N ASP A 174 -2.05 33.83 11.44
CA ASP A 174 -1.75 35.05 12.22
C ASP A 174 -0.25 35.32 12.37
N CYS A 175 0.45 35.50 11.24
CA CYS A 175 1.79 36.10 11.21
C CYS A 175 1.88 37.11 10.06
N ASN A 176 1.13 38.21 10.17
CA ASN A 176 1.51 39.52 9.61
C ASN A 176 0.54 40.60 10.10
N ARG A 177 0.91 41.28 11.19
CA ARG A 177 0.51 42.66 11.42
C ARG A 177 1.52 43.39 12.28
#